data_AF-E3MIX8-F1
#
_entry.id   AF-E3MIX8-F1
#
_cell.length_a   1.000
_cell.length_b   1.000
_cell.length_c   1.000
_cell.angle_alpha   90.00
_cell.angle_beta   90.00
_cell.angle_gamma   90.00
#
_symmetry.space_group_name_H-M   'P 1'
#
loop_
_entity.id
_entity.type
_entity.pdbx_description
1 polymer ?
#
loop_
_entity_poly.entity_id
_entity_poly.type
_entity_poly.pdbx_seq_one_letter_code
_entity_poly.pdbx_strand_id
1 'polypeptide(L)'
;MDSTTPFKLRNDFFTHHKFHPKKKSDPDPLIIVFYELFKKIGWTMFRFGSLFLVGSYVICFTCLLGFIISIILFPFYFRLFSKNRPNEKSLPLYPIIQHFYRYVCLYILLIVVFIFHCILASFLHSDRYDMFFPYFFITTITSPVFNILLIILAVQRFTIYFLPNYEIGFGQKTWTAAIFILYLIVILINGGLVIAKIEWTAENFTVWSAEKLEIDGGIVVSLDEMYIQFSFFLEALSVISTFIYIPIFISVTNKVNIASVISSKPELYIFFQALSINLLKLPTIYLIVHLFILRYDSIGELREVFVLQNASNFFTVPFVTELTYILCNKRNVKAVISFVNPWNLFCRNCRRNYAVGPTERETTI
;
A
#
# COMPACT_ATOMS: atom_id res chain seq x y z
N MET A 1 73.69 -77.62 -25.85
CA MET A 1 73.79 -77.40 -24.40
C MET A 1 72.75 -76.35 -24.04
N ASP A 2 71.67 -76.83 -23.45
CA ASP A 2 70.52 -76.06 -22.99
C ASP A 2 70.87 -75.12 -21.84
N SER A 3 70.34 -73.89 -21.87
CA SER A 3 69.73 -73.28 -20.69
C SER A 3 68.91 -72.05 -21.11
N THR A 4 67.65 -72.28 -21.45
CA THR A 4 66.59 -71.29 -21.51
C THR A 4 66.20 -70.89 -20.08
N THR A 5 66.59 -69.71 -19.61
CA THR A 5 65.91 -69.05 -18.49
C THR A 5 64.98 -67.99 -19.05
N PRO A 6 63.64 -68.17 -19.01
CA PRO A 6 62.73 -67.10 -19.38
C PRO A 6 62.84 -65.98 -18.33
N PHE A 7 63.14 -64.77 -18.76
CA PHE A 7 62.99 -63.57 -17.95
C PHE A 7 61.52 -63.46 -17.54
N LYS A 8 61.22 -63.83 -16.29
CA LYS A 8 59.89 -63.70 -15.71
C LYS A 8 59.65 -62.20 -15.49
N LEU A 9 58.97 -61.54 -16.44
CA LEU A 9 58.54 -60.15 -16.25
C LEU A 9 57.70 -60.11 -14.96
N ARG A 10 58.16 -59.37 -13.95
CA ARG A 10 57.40 -59.11 -12.73
C ARG A 10 56.18 -58.28 -13.13
N ASN A 11 55.02 -58.93 -13.25
CA ASN A 11 53.73 -58.26 -13.51
C ASN A 11 53.26 -57.36 -12.34
N ASP A 12 54.03 -57.30 -11.24
CA ASP A 12 53.75 -56.49 -10.05
C ASP A 12 53.68 -54.98 -10.36
N PHE A 13 54.22 -54.52 -11.49
CA PHE A 13 54.21 -53.12 -11.88
C PHE A 13 52.79 -52.59 -12.19
N PHE A 14 51.90 -53.44 -12.73
CA PHE A 14 50.53 -53.06 -13.09
C PHE A 14 49.48 -53.36 -12.00
N THR A 15 49.85 -54.15 -10.99
CA THR A 15 48.96 -54.47 -9.84
C THR A 15 49.29 -53.65 -8.60
N HIS A 16 50.32 -52.81 -8.65
CA HIS A 16 50.64 -51.92 -7.55
C HIS A 16 49.46 -50.95 -7.31
N HIS A 17 48.86 -51.04 -6.13
CA HIS A 17 47.80 -50.17 -5.58
C HIS A 17 48.10 -48.66 -5.65
N LYS A 18 49.33 -48.29 -6.03
CA LYS A 18 49.76 -46.92 -6.29
C LYS A 18 49.25 -46.36 -7.62
N PHE A 19 48.94 -47.24 -8.60
CA PHE A 19 48.47 -46.86 -9.94
C PHE A 19 46.98 -47.12 -10.19
N HIS A 20 46.29 -47.78 -9.26
CA HIS A 20 44.83 -47.87 -9.28
C HIS A 20 44.28 -46.71 -8.44
N PRO A 21 43.48 -45.78 -9.01
CA PRO A 21 42.84 -44.74 -8.22
C PRO A 21 42.02 -45.43 -7.12
N LYS A 22 42.26 -45.07 -5.85
CA LYS A 22 41.44 -45.57 -4.73
C LYS A 22 39.98 -45.37 -5.13
N LYS A 23 39.22 -46.46 -5.17
CA LYS A 23 37.77 -46.44 -5.41
C LYS A 23 37.21 -45.34 -4.50
N LYS A 24 36.66 -44.26 -5.07
CA LYS A 24 36.07 -43.16 -4.30
C LYS A 24 35.15 -43.82 -3.29
N SER A 25 35.50 -43.74 -2.01
CA SER A 25 34.64 -44.21 -0.94
C SER A 25 33.29 -43.54 -1.14
N ASP A 26 32.21 -44.34 -1.15
CA ASP A 26 30.87 -43.76 -1.22
C ASP A 26 30.78 -42.68 -0.15
N PRO A 27 30.33 -41.47 -0.52
CA PRO A 27 30.32 -40.34 0.40
C PRO A 27 29.58 -40.78 1.66
N ASP A 28 30.20 -40.50 2.81
CA ASP A 28 29.69 -40.87 4.13
C ASP A 28 28.18 -40.55 4.18
N PRO A 29 27.29 -41.49 4.54
CA PRO A 29 25.84 -41.28 4.51
C PRO A 29 25.41 -39.97 5.18
N LEU A 30 26.17 -39.57 6.20
CA LEU A 30 26.01 -38.35 6.95
C LEU A 30 26.26 -37.09 6.10
N ILE A 31 27.26 -37.12 5.20
CA ILE A 31 27.56 -36.04 4.24
C ILE A 31 26.46 -35.93 3.18
N ILE A 32 25.91 -37.07 2.72
CA ILE A 32 24.79 -37.07 1.76
C ILE A 32 23.54 -36.45 2.38
N VAL A 33 23.23 -36.82 3.63
CA VAL A 33 22.10 -36.25 4.39
C VAL A 33 22.26 -34.75 4.59
N PHE A 34 23.46 -34.29 4.99
CA PHE A 34 23.72 -32.86 5.12
C PHE A 34 23.62 -32.13 3.78
N TYR A 35 24.16 -32.68 2.70
CA TYR A 35 24.08 -32.07 1.37
C TYR A 35 22.63 -31.91 0.90
N GLU A 36 21.79 -32.94 1.03
CA GLU A 36 20.37 -32.85 0.67
C GLU A 36 19.60 -31.88 1.59
N LEU A 37 19.93 -31.82 2.89
CA LEU A 37 19.35 -30.85 3.81
C LEU A 37 19.71 -29.40 3.42
N PHE A 38 20.99 -29.10 3.21
CA PHE A 38 21.45 -27.77 2.80
C PHE A 38 20.93 -27.37 1.42
N LYS A 39 20.83 -28.31 0.48
CA LYS A 39 20.21 -28.07 -0.83
C LYS A 39 18.73 -27.74 -0.71
N LYS A 40 18.00 -28.45 0.16
CA LYS A 40 16.57 -28.20 0.41
C LYS A 40 16.36 -26.85 1.12
N ILE A 41 17.19 -26.53 2.11
CA ILE A 41 17.21 -25.21 2.78
C ILE A 41 17.53 -24.11 1.76
N GLY A 42 18.58 -24.27 0.94
CA GLY A 42 18.97 -23.30 -0.07
C GLY A 42 17.90 -23.06 -1.14
N TRP A 43 17.22 -24.11 -1.60
CA TRP A 43 16.07 -23.97 -2.53
C TRP A 43 14.88 -23.27 -1.89
N THR A 44 14.62 -23.54 -0.61
CA THR A 44 13.58 -22.88 0.16
C THR A 44 13.90 -21.38 0.35
N MET A 45 15.13 -21.04 0.74
CA MET A 45 15.60 -19.66 0.87
C MET A 45 15.57 -18.91 -0.47
N PHE A 46 16.01 -19.54 -1.57
CA PHE A 46 15.96 -18.94 -2.91
C PHE A 46 14.52 -18.67 -3.36
N ARG A 47 13.60 -19.63 -3.16
CA ARG A 47 12.17 -19.43 -3.46
C ARG A 47 11.57 -18.31 -2.62
N PHE A 48 11.93 -18.19 -1.34
CA PHE A 48 11.42 -17.12 -0.49
C PHE A 48 11.97 -15.73 -0.85
N GLY A 49 13.26 -15.59 -1.14
CA GLY A 49 13.82 -14.33 -1.65
C GLY A 49 13.20 -13.92 -3.00
N SER A 50 12.92 -14.89 -3.87
CA SER A 50 12.21 -14.61 -5.13
C SER A 50 10.77 -14.11 -4.90
N LEU A 51 10.09 -14.59 -3.86
CA LEU A 51 8.74 -14.16 -3.51
C LEU A 51 8.68 -12.75 -2.93
N PHE A 52 9.69 -12.35 -2.14
CA PHE A 52 9.84 -10.96 -1.67
C PHE A 52 9.97 -10.01 -2.86
N LEU A 53 10.89 -10.32 -3.79
CA LEU A 53 11.09 -9.54 -5.01
C LEU A 53 9.81 -9.44 -5.84
N VAL A 54 9.12 -10.56 -6.08
CA VAL A 54 7.84 -10.58 -6.81
C VAL A 54 6.81 -9.70 -6.11
N GLY A 55 6.68 -9.78 -4.78
CA GLY A 55 5.78 -8.93 -4.01
C GLY A 55 6.07 -7.44 -4.19
N SER A 56 7.34 -7.05 -4.09
CA SER A 56 7.80 -5.67 -4.31
C SER A 56 7.49 -5.18 -5.73
N TYR A 57 7.70 -6.01 -6.76
CA TYR A 57 7.34 -5.66 -8.15
C TYR A 57 5.82 -5.48 -8.33
N VAL A 58 5.01 -6.34 -7.71
CA VAL A 58 3.54 -6.23 -7.75
C VAL A 58 3.07 -4.93 -7.10
N ILE A 59 3.67 -4.53 -5.97
CA ILE A 59 3.38 -3.24 -5.33
C ILE A 59 3.74 -2.08 -6.26
N CYS A 60 4.96 -2.06 -6.80
CA CYS A 60 5.40 -0.99 -7.71
C CYS A 60 4.48 -0.88 -8.94
N PHE A 61 4.11 -2.02 -9.53
CA PHE A 61 3.17 -2.06 -10.65
C PHE A 61 1.79 -1.51 -10.26
N THR A 62 1.28 -1.89 -9.08
CA THR A 62 -0.01 -1.41 -8.56
C THR A 62 0.02 0.09 -8.27
N CYS A 63 1.13 0.62 -7.74
CA CYS A 63 1.34 2.05 -7.52
C CYS A 63 1.32 2.81 -8.84
N LEU A 64 2.04 2.32 -9.86
CA LEU A 64 2.08 2.93 -11.19
C LEU A 64 0.69 2.94 -11.84
N LEU A 65 -0.03 1.82 -11.76
CA LEU A 65 -1.38 1.72 -12.30
C LEU A 65 -2.34 2.67 -11.56
N GLY A 66 -2.31 2.68 -10.23
CA GLY A 66 -3.11 3.58 -9.39
C GLY A 66 -2.85 5.04 -9.70
N PHE A 67 -1.58 5.42 -9.88
CA PHE A 67 -1.16 6.74 -10.30
C PHE A 67 -1.77 7.15 -11.65
N ILE A 68 -1.64 6.32 -12.68
CA ILE A 68 -2.18 6.59 -14.03
C ILE A 68 -3.70 6.74 -13.97
N ILE A 69 -4.39 5.82 -13.29
CA ILE A 69 -5.84 5.86 -13.19
C ILE A 69 -6.31 7.09 -12.41
N SER A 70 -5.61 7.48 -11.34
CA SER A 70 -5.98 8.66 -10.55
C SER A 70 -5.96 9.94 -11.40
N ILE A 71 -4.92 10.13 -12.22
CA ILE A 71 -4.85 11.26 -13.16
C ILE A 71 -6.05 11.27 -14.12
N ILE A 72 -6.46 10.10 -14.62
CA ILE A 72 -7.60 9.97 -15.54
C ILE A 72 -8.93 10.26 -14.83
N LEU A 73 -9.10 9.82 -13.59
CA LEU A 73 -10.33 9.98 -12.81
C LEU A 73 -10.50 11.39 -12.22
N PHE A 74 -9.39 12.06 -11.90
CA PHE A 74 -9.37 13.38 -11.26
C PHE A 74 -10.35 14.42 -11.84
N PRO A 75 -10.39 14.70 -13.16
CA PRO A 75 -11.30 15.72 -13.69
C PRO A 75 -12.78 15.39 -13.45
N PHE A 76 -13.14 14.11 -13.52
CA PHE A 76 -14.52 13.66 -13.26
C PHE A 76 -14.84 13.75 -11.78
N TYR A 77 -13.93 13.29 -10.93
CA TYR A 77 -14.04 13.36 -9.48
C TYR A 77 -14.19 14.81 -9.01
N PHE A 78 -13.32 15.71 -9.46
CA PHE A 78 -13.33 17.14 -9.09
C PHE A 78 -14.68 17.80 -9.43
N ARG A 79 -15.16 17.58 -10.65
CA ARG A 79 -16.42 18.16 -11.13
C ARG A 79 -17.62 17.60 -10.37
N LEU A 80 -17.62 16.29 -10.11
CA LEU A 80 -18.69 15.60 -9.41
C LEU A 80 -18.76 16.04 -7.94
N PHE A 81 -17.63 16.05 -7.24
CA PHE A 81 -17.53 16.51 -5.86
C PHE A 81 -18.00 17.96 -5.71
N SER A 82 -17.58 18.83 -6.63
CA SER A 82 -18.02 20.23 -6.65
C SER A 82 -19.54 20.36 -6.76
N LYS A 83 -20.18 19.50 -7.56
CA LYS A 83 -21.63 19.50 -7.75
C LYS A 83 -22.39 18.92 -6.54
N ASN A 84 -21.84 17.91 -5.89
CA ASN A 84 -22.48 17.24 -4.75
C ASN A 84 -22.26 17.97 -3.42
N ARG A 85 -21.20 18.80 -3.33
CA ARG A 85 -20.81 19.53 -2.12
C ARG A 85 -21.96 20.21 -1.37
N PRO A 86 -22.92 20.92 -1.99
CA PRO A 86 -24.00 21.57 -1.26
C PRO A 86 -24.87 20.57 -0.46
N ASN A 87 -25.10 19.39 -1.02
CA ASN A 87 -25.92 18.34 -0.43
C ASN A 87 -25.15 17.50 0.60
N GLU A 88 -23.85 17.30 0.37
CA GLU A 88 -23.03 16.46 1.24
C GLU A 88 -22.58 17.17 2.53
N LYS A 89 -22.58 18.51 2.56
CA LYS A 89 -22.16 19.30 3.73
C LYS A 89 -22.92 18.97 5.03
N SER A 90 -24.16 18.50 4.93
CA SER A 90 -24.98 18.11 6.09
C SER A 90 -24.68 16.70 6.59
N LEU A 91 -23.91 15.90 5.84
CA LEU A 91 -23.62 14.51 6.23
C LEU A 91 -22.58 14.48 7.35
N PRO A 92 -22.76 13.63 8.38
CA PRO A 92 -21.77 13.44 9.44
C PRO A 92 -20.38 13.03 8.93
N LEU A 93 -20.33 12.32 7.79
CA LEU A 93 -19.09 11.85 7.15
C LEU A 93 -18.37 12.94 6.33
N TYR A 94 -19.02 14.08 6.08
CA TYR A 94 -18.50 15.13 5.20
C TYR A 94 -17.09 15.60 5.53
N PRO A 95 -16.67 15.79 6.80
CA PRO A 95 -15.32 16.26 7.11
C PRO A 95 -14.23 15.33 6.57
N ILE A 96 -14.42 14.01 6.68
CA ILE A 96 -13.47 13.01 6.18
C ILE A 96 -13.48 12.98 4.65
N ILE A 97 -14.66 13.02 4.02
CA ILE A 97 -14.77 13.05 2.56
C ILE A 97 -14.13 14.34 2.01
N GLN A 98 -14.36 15.48 2.66
CA GLN A 98 -13.76 16.76 2.31
C GLN A 98 -12.24 16.73 2.46
N HIS A 99 -11.72 16.07 3.50
CA HIS A 99 -10.28 15.87 3.67
C HIS A 99 -9.69 15.07 2.52
N PHE A 100 -10.27 13.90 2.20
CA PHE A 100 -9.82 13.09 1.07
C PHE A 100 -9.89 13.85 -0.27
N TYR A 101 -10.95 14.64 -0.51
CA TYR A 101 -11.02 15.51 -1.69
C TYR A 101 -9.86 16.52 -1.75
N ARG A 102 -9.60 17.22 -0.65
CA ARG A 102 -8.49 18.19 -0.58
C ARG A 102 -7.15 17.49 -0.78
N TYR A 103 -6.99 16.30 -0.22
CA TYR A 103 -5.79 15.51 -0.38
C TYR A 103 -5.58 15.06 -1.84
N VAL A 104 -6.62 14.60 -2.54
CA VAL A 104 -6.54 14.26 -3.97
C VAL A 104 -6.08 15.48 -4.79
N CYS A 105 -6.61 16.68 -4.52
CA CYS A 105 -6.13 17.90 -5.17
C CYS A 105 -4.65 18.20 -4.86
N LEU A 106 -4.26 18.07 -3.59
CA LEU A 106 -2.86 18.25 -3.17
C LEU A 106 -1.94 17.21 -3.82
N TYR A 107 -2.39 15.97 -3.93
CA TYR A 107 -1.66 14.87 -4.56
C TYR A 107 -1.36 15.17 -6.03
N ILE A 108 -2.35 15.63 -6.81
CA ILE A 108 -2.13 16.05 -8.20
C ILE A 108 -1.14 17.22 -8.27
N LEU A 109 -1.23 18.19 -7.36
CA LEU A 109 -0.26 19.28 -7.28
C LEU A 109 1.16 18.76 -6.97
N LEU A 110 1.30 17.84 -6.01
CA LEU A 110 2.58 17.24 -5.64
C LEU A 110 3.21 16.47 -6.81
N ILE A 111 2.39 15.81 -7.64
CA ILE A 111 2.86 15.16 -8.87
C ILE A 111 3.45 16.18 -9.85
N VAL A 112 2.75 17.29 -10.09
CA VAL A 112 3.24 18.35 -10.98
C VAL A 112 4.54 18.94 -10.45
N VAL A 113 4.61 19.20 -9.14
CA VAL A 113 5.82 19.69 -8.48
C VAL A 113 6.96 18.67 -8.58
N PHE A 114 6.67 17.39 -8.39
CA PHE A 114 7.64 16.30 -8.55
C PHE A 114 8.23 16.24 -9.96
N ILE A 115 7.38 16.30 -11.00
CA ILE A 115 7.83 16.31 -12.40
C ILE A 115 8.72 17.54 -12.67
N PHE A 116 8.29 18.72 -12.21
CA PHE A 116 9.09 19.94 -12.36
C PHE A 116 10.44 19.83 -11.65
N HIS A 117 10.45 19.27 -10.44
CA HIS A 117 11.67 19.06 -9.66
C HIS A 117 12.60 18.04 -10.36
N CYS A 118 12.08 16.97 -10.97
CA CYS A 118 12.88 16.03 -11.78
C CYS A 118 13.54 16.72 -12.99
N ILE A 119 12.78 17.55 -13.70
CA ILE A 119 13.28 18.31 -14.85
C ILE A 119 14.38 19.26 -14.39
N LEU A 120 14.16 20.02 -13.32
CA LEU A 120 15.17 20.95 -12.78
C LEU A 120 16.44 20.22 -12.33
N ALA A 121 16.31 19.09 -11.63
CA ALA A 121 17.46 18.28 -11.20
C ALA A 121 18.28 17.76 -12.38
N SER A 122 17.62 17.41 -13.50
CA SER A 122 18.31 16.99 -14.72
C SER A 122 19.17 18.10 -15.34
N PHE A 123 18.78 19.38 -15.18
CA PHE A 123 19.57 20.53 -15.62
C PHE A 123 20.70 20.89 -14.66
N LEU A 124 20.52 20.66 -13.35
CA LEU A 124 21.46 21.07 -12.32
C LEU A 124 22.52 20.02 -11.97
N HIS A 125 22.49 18.83 -12.60
CA HIS A 125 23.38 17.70 -12.30
C HIS A 125 23.46 17.34 -10.81
N SER A 126 22.36 17.56 -10.08
CA SER A 126 22.27 17.32 -8.64
C SER A 126 22.15 15.83 -8.32
N ASP A 127 22.62 15.43 -7.13
CA ASP A 127 22.50 14.06 -6.65
C ASP A 127 21.03 13.64 -6.53
N ARG A 128 20.72 12.52 -7.18
CA ARG A 128 19.32 12.10 -7.41
C ARG A 128 18.58 11.73 -6.13
N TYR A 129 19.28 11.31 -5.07
CA TYR A 129 18.67 10.70 -3.89
C TYR A 129 18.06 11.71 -2.91
N ASP A 130 18.72 12.83 -2.61
CA ASP A 130 18.19 13.86 -1.72
C ASP A 130 16.91 14.50 -2.27
N MET A 131 16.75 14.49 -3.60
CA MET A 131 15.57 14.98 -4.30
C MET A 131 14.30 14.20 -3.92
N PHE A 132 14.41 12.91 -3.61
CA PHE A 132 13.26 12.06 -3.28
C PHE A 132 12.85 12.14 -1.80
N PHE A 133 13.75 12.60 -0.93
CA PHE A 133 13.51 12.62 0.51
C PHE A 133 12.24 13.38 0.92
N PRO A 134 11.94 14.60 0.42
CA PRO A 134 10.71 15.31 0.80
C PRO A 134 9.45 14.53 0.45
N TYR A 135 9.45 13.82 -0.67
CA TYR A 135 8.30 13.01 -1.11
C TYR A 135 8.16 11.78 -0.23
N PHE A 136 9.27 11.11 0.10
CA PHE A 136 9.29 10.01 1.05
C PHE A 136 8.73 10.45 2.41
N PHE A 137 9.21 11.58 2.95
CA PHE A 137 8.74 12.13 4.21
C PHE A 137 7.23 12.43 4.20
N ILE A 138 6.70 12.97 3.09
CA ILE A 138 5.26 13.17 2.93
C ILE A 138 4.50 11.83 2.95
N THR A 139 5.03 10.79 2.29
CA THR A 139 4.37 9.47 2.29
C THR A 139 4.29 8.85 3.68
N THR A 140 5.35 8.97 4.48
CA THR A 140 5.42 8.42 5.84
C THR A 140 4.56 9.20 6.84
N ILE A 141 4.26 10.47 6.56
CA ILE A 141 3.27 11.25 7.32
C ILE A 141 1.84 10.87 6.92
N THR A 142 1.57 10.77 5.63
CA THR A 142 0.18 10.65 5.12
C THR A 142 -0.40 9.25 5.30
N SER A 143 0.41 8.21 5.14
CA SER A 143 -0.01 6.81 5.16
C SER A 143 -0.66 6.37 6.50
N PRO A 144 -0.05 6.59 7.68
CA PRO A 144 -0.69 6.26 8.96
C PRO A 144 -2.02 6.99 9.16
N VAL A 145 -2.08 8.26 8.76
CA VAL A 145 -3.29 9.08 8.86
C VAL A 145 -4.41 8.51 7.98
N PHE A 146 -4.11 8.08 6.75
CA PHE A 146 -5.12 7.45 5.90
C PHE A 146 -5.63 6.13 6.45
N ASN A 147 -4.76 5.30 7.00
CA ASN A 147 -5.18 4.05 7.62
C ASN A 147 -6.16 4.30 8.77
N ILE A 148 -5.87 5.27 9.64
CA ILE A 148 -6.76 5.68 10.73
C ILE A 148 -8.09 6.22 10.19
N LEU A 149 -8.06 7.10 9.19
CA LEU A 149 -9.28 7.66 8.60
C LEU A 149 -10.14 6.61 7.90
N LEU A 150 -9.54 5.61 7.24
CA LEU A 150 -10.26 4.50 6.64
C LEU A 150 -10.95 3.62 7.70
N ILE A 151 -10.25 3.34 8.82
CA ILE A 151 -10.83 2.60 9.95
C ILE A 151 -12.02 3.36 10.52
N ILE A 152 -11.85 4.66 10.81
CA ILE A 152 -12.92 5.53 11.32
C ILE A 152 -14.09 5.56 10.34
N LEU A 153 -13.83 5.71 9.04
CA LEU A 153 -14.88 5.75 8.02
C LEU A 153 -15.69 4.44 7.97
N ALA A 154 -15.03 3.29 8.09
CA ALA A 154 -15.69 1.98 8.13
C ALA A 154 -16.60 1.86 9.37
N VAL A 155 -16.09 2.22 10.54
CA VAL A 155 -16.86 2.21 11.79
C VAL A 155 -18.05 3.18 11.72
N GLN A 156 -17.85 4.41 11.26
CA GLN A 156 -18.92 5.40 11.16
C GLN A 156 -20.03 4.93 10.21
N ARG A 157 -19.70 4.34 9.07
CA ARG A 157 -20.71 3.82 8.12
C ARG A 157 -21.51 2.68 8.73
N PHE A 158 -20.85 1.81 9.48
CA PHE A 158 -21.52 0.73 10.21
C PHE A 158 -22.47 1.28 11.27
N THR A 159 -22.02 2.22 12.10
CA THR A 159 -22.84 2.86 13.13
C THR A 159 -24.05 3.57 12.52
N ILE A 160 -23.86 4.36 11.47
CA ILE A 160 -24.97 5.06 10.80
C ILE A 160 -26.00 4.05 10.25
N TYR A 161 -25.55 2.91 9.74
CA TYR A 161 -26.44 1.91 9.13
C TYR A 161 -27.22 1.09 10.18
N PHE A 162 -26.56 0.60 11.24
CA PHE A 162 -27.19 -0.29 12.24
C PHE A 162 -27.69 0.41 13.49
N LEU A 163 -27.15 1.58 13.81
CA LEU A 163 -27.42 2.34 15.03
C LEU A 163 -27.79 3.79 14.67
N PRO A 164 -28.87 4.03 13.89
CA PRO A 164 -29.24 5.37 13.43
C PRO A 164 -29.56 6.34 14.57
N ASN A 165 -29.97 5.82 15.74
CA ASN A 165 -30.23 6.63 16.95
C ASN A 165 -28.95 7.08 17.66
N TYR A 166 -27.80 6.47 17.34
CA TYR A 166 -26.50 6.81 17.87
C TYR A 166 -25.72 7.55 16.77
N GLU A 167 -26.12 8.78 16.48
CA GLU A 167 -25.30 9.68 15.66
C GLU A 167 -24.03 10.04 16.43
N ILE A 168 -22.97 9.23 16.27
CA ILE A 168 -21.60 9.58 16.71
C ILE A 168 -21.04 10.62 15.73
N GLY A 169 -21.70 11.78 15.67
CA GLY A 169 -21.37 12.88 14.77
C GLY A 169 -20.80 14.05 15.56
N PHE A 170 -19.48 14.10 15.74
CA PHE A 170 -18.85 15.36 16.15
C PHE A 170 -19.07 16.43 15.07
N GLY A 171 -19.18 17.69 15.48
CA GLY A 171 -19.33 18.79 14.53
C GLY A 171 -18.17 18.87 13.54
N GLN A 172 -18.41 19.43 12.35
CA GLN A 172 -17.40 19.55 11.29
C GLN A 172 -16.09 20.21 11.75
N LYS A 173 -16.19 21.23 12.62
CA LYS A 173 -15.03 21.91 13.20
C LYS A 173 -14.18 20.97 14.04
N THR A 174 -14.81 20.15 14.87
CA THR A 174 -14.14 19.15 15.72
C THR A 174 -13.40 18.11 14.88
N TRP A 175 -14.04 17.59 13.82
CA TRP A 175 -13.37 16.65 12.91
C TRP A 175 -12.18 17.26 12.18
N THR A 176 -12.33 18.50 11.71
CA THR A 176 -11.24 19.20 11.04
C THR A 176 -10.05 19.39 11.99
N ALA A 177 -10.32 19.77 13.24
CA ALA A 177 -9.28 19.89 14.28
C ALA A 177 -8.66 18.53 14.62
N ALA A 178 -9.45 17.47 14.74
CA ALA A 178 -8.96 16.12 15.03
C ALA A 178 -8.01 15.60 13.93
N ILE A 179 -8.38 15.78 12.65
CA ILE A 179 -7.52 15.43 11.52
C ILE A 179 -6.22 16.24 11.57
N PHE A 180 -6.29 17.54 11.82
CA PHE A 180 -5.11 18.40 11.93
C PHE A 180 -4.17 17.96 13.06
N ILE A 181 -4.71 17.69 14.26
CA ILE A 181 -3.95 17.19 15.41
C ILE A 181 -3.30 15.84 15.06
N LEU A 182 -4.02 14.97 14.36
CA LEU A 182 -3.48 13.68 13.95
C LEU A 182 -2.26 13.83 13.02
N TYR A 183 -2.33 14.70 12.02
CA TYR A 183 -1.15 15.03 11.19
C TYR A 183 -0.02 15.62 12.02
N LEU A 184 -0.32 16.54 12.94
CA LEU A 184 0.70 17.17 13.79
C LEU A 184 1.44 16.13 14.64
N ILE A 185 0.72 15.18 15.25
CA ILE A 185 1.33 14.10 16.05
C ILE A 185 2.27 13.27 15.17
N VAL A 186 1.82 12.83 14.00
CA VAL A 186 2.64 12.01 13.09
C VAL A 186 3.88 12.78 12.60
N ILE A 187 3.72 14.07 12.27
CA ILE A 187 4.85 14.93 11.87
C ILE A 187 5.87 15.07 13.00
N LEU A 188 5.42 15.31 14.24
CA LEU A 188 6.33 15.46 15.38
C LEU A 188 7.09 14.18 15.69
N ILE A 189 6.42 13.03 15.66
CA ILE A 189 7.07 11.72 15.89
C ILE A 189 8.08 11.43 14.78
N ASN A 190 7.64 11.47 13.52
CA ASN A 190 8.46 11.09 12.38
C ASN A 190 9.60 12.10 12.13
N GLY A 191 9.31 13.40 12.17
CA GLY A 191 10.31 14.46 12.06
C GLY A 191 11.31 14.43 13.21
N GLY A 192 10.86 14.16 14.44
CA GLY A 192 11.74 13.96 15.60
C GLY A 192 12.68 12.77 15.43
N LEU A 193 12.18 11.64 14.93
CA LEU A 193 12.98 10.45 14.64
C LEU A 193 14.01 10.69 13.54
N VAL A 194 13.63 11.38 12.46
CA VAL A 194 14.57 11.77 11.39
C VAL A 194 15.68 12.65 11.97
N ILE A 195 15.34 13.74 12.67
CA ILE A 195 16.31 14.66 13.27
C ILE A 195 17.25 13.95 14.25
N ALA A 196 16.73 13.03 15.06
CA ALA A 196 17.50 12.29 16.05
C ALA A 196 18.52 11.32 15.41
N LYS A 197 18.32 10.90 14.17
CA LYS A 197 19.24 10.04 13.41
C LYS A 197 20.29 10.82 12.62
N ILE A 198 20.12 12.14 12.48
CA ILE A 198 21.07 12.98 11.74
C ILE A 198 22.38 13.08 12.50
N GLU A 199 23.46 12.65 11.86
CA GLU A 199 24.82 12.92 12.33
C GLU A 199 25.23 14.32 11.85
N TRP A 200 25.00 15.32 12.70
CA TRP A 200 25.21 16.74 12.41
C TRP A 200 26.66 17.13 12.08
N THR A 201 27.62 16.24 12.34
CA THR A 201 29.06 16.47 12.18
C THR A 201 29.64 15.89 10.89
N ALA A 202 28.85 15.24 10.03
CA ALA A 202 29.33 14.63 8.80
C ALA A 202 29.53 15.67 7.67
N GLU A 203 30.73 15.71 7.06
CA GLU A 203 31.08 16.67 6.00
C GLU A 203 30.33 16.45 4.67
N ASN A 204 29.87 15.23 4.39
CA ASN A 204 29.09 14.88 3.20
C ASN A 204 27.70 14.34 3.59
N PHE A 205 27.01 15.07 4.44
CA PHE A 205 25.70 14.68 4.93
C PHE A 205 24.65 14.66 3.81
N THR A 206 23.99 13.51 3.65
CA THR A 206 22.76 13.38 2.86
C THR A 206 21.65 12.91 3.79
N VAL A 207 20.43 13.43 3.64
CA VAL A 207 19.33 13.03 4.54
C VAL A 207 19.01 11.54 4.40
N TRP A 208 19.25 10.99 3.21
CA TRP A 208 19.18 9.56 2.93
C TRP A 208 20.18 8.71 3.75
N SER A 209 21.39 9.23 4.00
CA SER A 209 22.38 8.54 4.83
C SER A 209 21.95 8.42 6.29
N ALA A 210 21.20 9.39 6.83
CA ALA A 210 20.62 9.32 8.18
C ALA A 210 19.54 8.24 8.30
N GLU A 211 18.79 7.97 7.22
CA GLU A 211 17.86 6.85 7.19
C GLU A 211 18.57 5.50 7.09
N LYS A 212 19.79 5.44 6.52
CA LYS A 212 20.56 4.21 6.41
C LYS A 212 21.45 3.92 7.63
N LEU A 213 21.62 4.90 8.53
CA LEU A 213 22.53 4.77 9.66
C LEU A 213 22.04 3.69 10.64
N GLU A 214 22.77 2.57 10.71
CA GLU A 214 22.66 1.57 11.78
C GLU A 214 23.29 2.16 13.04
N ILE A 215 22.51 2.95 13.79
CA ILE A 215 22.93 3.38 15.12
C ILE A 215 22.86 2.15 16.03
N ASP A 216 23.97 1.83 16.68
CA ASP A 216 24.06 0.68 17.59
C ASP A 216 23.05 0.81 18.75
N GLY A 217 22.12 -0.15 18.86
CA GLY A 217 21.31 -0.51 20.03
C GLY A 217 20.55 0.58 20.83
N GLY A 218 20.52 1.82 20.35
CA GLY A 218 20.05 2.96 21.13
C GLY A 218 18.53 3.13 21.19
N ILE A 219 18.07 3.95 22.15
CA ILE A 219 16.64 4.29 22.35
C ILE A 219 15.98 4.78 21.05
N VAL A 220 16.70 5.55 20.23
CA VAL A 220 16.19 6.10 18.95
C VAL A 220 15.84 4.99 17.96
N VAL A 221 16.65 3.94 17.87
CA VAL A 221 16.40 2.79 16.96
C VAL A 221 15.21 1.98 17.45
N SER A 222 15.11 1.74 18.75
CA SER A 222 13.96 1.05 19.33
C SER A 222 12.64 1.81 19.10
N LEU A 223 12.65 3.14 19.23
CA LEU A 223 11.47 3.98 18.95
C LEU A 223 11.11 3.99 17.46
N ASP A 224 12.09 3.98 16.57
CA ASP A 224 11.88 3.88 15.13
C ASP A 224 11.26 2.54 14.72
N GLU A 225 11.80 1.44 15.23
CA GLU A 225 11.23 0.11 15.01
C GLU A 225 9.79 0.02 15.52
N MET A 226 9.52 0.56 16.71
CA MET A 226 8.16 0.63 17.27
C MET A 226 7.22 1.42 16.37
N TYR A 227 7.68 2.55 15.80
CA TYR A 227 6.90 3.35 14.87
C TYR A 227 6.60 2.62 13.56
N ILE A 228 7.58 1.90 13.01
CA ILE A 228 7.41 1.07 11.80
C ILE A 228 6.39 -0.05 12.08
N GLN A 229 6.55 -0.77 13.19
CA GLN A 229 5.62 -1.84 13.59
C GLN A 229 4.20 -1.30 13.83
N PHE A 230 4.06 -0.13 14.46
CA PHE A 230 2.77 0.53 14.62
C PHE A 230 2.12 0.86 13.27
N SER A 231 2.91 1.30 12.30
CA SER A 231 2.42 1.58 10.94
C SER A 231 1.97 0.30 10.21
N PHE A 232 2.64 -0.83 10.43
CA PHE A 232 2.23 -2.14 9.92
C PHE A 232 0.93 -2.61 10.58
N PHE A 233 0.80 -2.40 11.89
CA PHE A 233 -0.42 -2.71 12.63
C PHE A 233 -1.61 -1.89 12.10
N LEU A 234 -1.43 -0.59 11.85
CA LEU A 234 -2.47 0.25 11.24
C LEU A 234 -2.87 -0.22 9.85
N GLU A 235 -1.92 -0.71 9.05
CA GLU A 235 -2.20 -1.27 7.73
C GLU A 235 -3.12 -2.49 7.84
N ALA A 236 -2.75 -3.45 8.69
CA ALA A 236 -3.56 -4.63 8.96
C ALA A 236 -4.96 -4.26 9.50
N LEU A 237 -5.04 -3.33 10.45
CA LEU A 237 -6.31 -2.88 11.02
C LEU A 237 -7.19 -2.18 9.97
N SER A 238 -6.60 -1.44 9.03
CA SER A 238 -7.34 -0.80 7.93
C SER A 238 -8.00 -1.83 7.01
N VAL A 239 -7.31 -2.94 6.71
CA VAL A 239 -7.85 -4.05 5.94
C VAL A 239 -8.94 -4.76 6.73
N ILE A 240 -8.69 -5.08 8.00
CA ILE A 240 -9.66 -5.74 8.88
C ILE A 240 -10.95 -4.92 9.01
N SER A 241 -10.83 -3.59 9.10
CA SER A 241 -11.99 -2.68 9.20
C SER A 241 -12.94 -2.80 8.02
N THR A 242 -12.47 -3.24 6.85
CA THR A 242 -13.34 -3.43 5.69
C THR A 242 -14.29 -4.62 5.84
N PHE A 243 -13.99 -5.60 6.70
CA PHE A 243 -14.92 -6.69 6.95
C PHE A 243 -16.18 -6.22 7.70
N ILE A 244 -16.13 -5.04 8.33
CA ILE A 244 -17.32 -4.38 8.91
C ILE A 244 -18.36 -4.04 7.82
N TYR A 245 -17.96 -3.97 6.54
CA TYR A 245 -18.91 -3.82 5.42
C TYR A 245 -19.71 -5.10 5.13
N ILE A 246 -19.24 -6.29 5.53
CA ILE A 246 -19.96 -7.57 5.32
C ILE A 246 -21.35 -7.57 5.97
N PRO A 247 -21.53 -7.26 7.27
CA PRO A 247 -22.86 -7.25 7.87
C PRO A 247 -23.77 -6.21 7.21
N ILE A 248 -23.23 -5.05 6.80
CA ILE A 248 -23.98 -4.03 6.05
C ILE A 248 -24.51 -4.66 4.75
N PHE A 249 -23.65 -5.37 4.02
CA PHE A 249 -24.03 -6.05 2.78
C PHE A 249 -25.12 -7.10 3.00
N ILE A 250 -24.95 -8.01 3.98
CA ILE A 250 -25.94 -9.05 4.32
C ILE A 250 -27.30 -8.43 4.68
N SER A 251 -27.30 -7.37 5.49
CA SER A 251 -28.53 -6.69 5.90
C SER A 251 -29.24 -6.02 4.73
N VAL A 252 -28.50 -5.40 3.79
CA VAL A 252 -29.10 -4.80 2.60
C VAL A 252 -29.69 -5.87 1.68
N THR A 253 -28.97 -6.98 1.44
CA THR A 253 -29.47 -8.06 0.56
C THR A 253 -30.72 -8.73 1.11
N ASN A 254 -30.89 -8.80 2.43
CA ASN A 254 -32.09 -9.36 3.06
C ASN A 254 -33.33 -8.45 2.96
N LYS A 255 -33.16 -7.16 2.64
CA LYS A 255 -34.25 -6.16 2.49
C LYS A 255 -34.68 -5.89 1.04
N VAL A 256 -34.15 -6.65 0.07
CA VAL A 256 -34.37 -6.49 -1.39
C VAL A 256 -35.83 -6.67 -1.84
N ASN A 257 -36.73 -7.16 -0.98
CA ASN A 257 -38.16 -7.30 -1.28
C ASN A 257 -38.92 -5.97 -1.38
N ILE A 258 -38.28 -4.81 -1.10
CA ILE A 258 -38.91 -3.49 -1.19
C ILE A 258 -38.56 -2.84 -2.54
N ALA A 259 -39.58 -2.52 -3.35
CA ALA A 259 -39.44 -2.03 -4.73
C ALA A 259 -38.57 -0.75 -4.89
N SER A 260 -38.43 0.08 -3.85
CA SER A 260 -37.57 1.26 -3.86
C SER A 260 -36.07 0.90 -3.90
N VAL A 261 -35.67 -0.19 -3.21
CA VAL A 261 -34.30 -0.74 -3.14
C VAL A 261 -33.85 -1.36 -4.48
N ILE A 262 -34.79 -1.84 -5.29
CA ILE A 262 -34.48 -2.41 -6.62
C ILE A 262 -34.03 -1.31 -7.61
N SER A 263 -34.50 -0.08 -7.44
CA SER A 263 -34.25 1.04 -8.37
C SER A 263 -32.91 1.76 -8.14
N SER A 264 -32.42 1.77 -6.91
CA SER A 264 -31.10 2.28 -6.51
C SER A 264 -30.33 1.10 -5.92
N LYS A 265 -29.23 0.64 -6.52
CA LYS A 265 -28.41 -0.45 -6.00
C LYS A 265 -27.22 0.09 -5.18
N PRO A 266 -27.39 0.75 -4.01
CA PRO A 266 -26.28 1.27 -3.21
C PRO A 266 -25.35 0.15 -2.72
N GLU A 267 -25.90 -1.06 -2.57
CA GLU A 267 -25.21 -2.29 -2.15
C GLU A 267 -23.95 -2.61 -2.96
N LEU A 268 -24.04 -2.55 -4.29
CA LEU A 268 -22.94 -2.93 -5.18
C LEU A 268 -21.79 -1.94 -5.06
N TYR A 269 -22.09 -0.68 -4.78
CA TYR A 269 -21.08 0.36 -4.76
C TYR A 269 -20.33 0.45 -3.43
N ILE A 270 -21.02 0.22 -2.30
CA ILE A 270 -20.36 0.06 -0.99
C ILE A 270 -19.48 -1.20 -1.01
N PHE A 271 -19.95 -2.27 -1.64
CA PHE A 271 -19.16 -3.49 -1.85
C PHE A 271 -17.91 -3.21 -2.71
N PHE A 272 -18.03 -2.51 -3.84
CA PHE A 272 -16.87 -2.14 -4.66
C PHE A 272 -15.85 -1.30 -3.90
N GLN A 273 -16.29 -0.47 -2.95
CA GLN A 273 -15.38 0.27 -2.09
C GLN A 273 -14.59 -0.63 -1.15
N ALA A 274 -15.26 -1.52 -0.43
CA ALA A 274 -14.59 -2.48 0.45
C ALA A 274 -13.65 -3.40 -0.37
N LEU A 275 -14.10 -3.86 -1.53
CA LEU A 275 -13.32 -4.70 -2.43
C LEU A 275 -12.06 -3.97 -2.96
N SER A 276 -12.20 -2.71 -3.40
CA SER A 276 -11.07 -1.93 -3.93
C SER A 276 -10.01 -1.68 -2.85
N ILE A 277 -10.42 -1.34 -1.63
CA ILE A 277 -9.50 -1.15 -0.50
C ILE A 277 -8.73 -2.44 -0.21
N ASN A 278 -9.43 -3.58 -0.13
CA ASN A 278 -8.80 -4.88 0.12
C ASN A 278 -7.81 -5.26 -0.99
N LEU A 279 -8.25 -5.27 -2.25
CA LEU A 279 -7.43 -5.73 -3.37
C LEU A 279 -6.11 -4.96 -3.50
N LEU A 280 -6.14 -3.65 -3.25
CA LEU A 280 -4.95 -2.80 -3.39
C LEU A 280 -3.99 -2.87 -2.19
N LYS A 281 -4.47 -3.33 -1.03
CA LYS A 281 -3.67 -3.50 0.19
C LYS A 281 -3.19 -4.95 0.39
N LEU A 282 -3.73 -5.92 -0.36
CA LEU A 282 -3.28 -7.32 -0.26
C LEU A 282 -1.77 -7.51 -0.51
N PRO A 283 -1.13 -6.85 -1.49
CA PRO A 283 0.31 -7.01 -1.72
C PRO A 283 1.17 -6.50 -0.55
N THR A 284 0.77 -5.40 0.10
CA THR A 284 1.48 -4.85 1.27
C THR A 284 1.31 -5.76 2.48
N ILE A 285 0.09 -6.24 2.75
CA ILE A 285 -0.17 -7.22 3.81
C ILE A 285 0.64 -8.50 3.61
N TYR A 286 0.73 -9.00 2.38
CA TYR A 286 1.54 -10.17 2.07
C TYR A 286 3.01 -9.96 2.47
N LEU A 287 3.63 -8.83 2.10
CA LEU A 287 5.02 -8.54 2.49
C LEU A 287 5.19 -8.41 4.00
N ILE A 288 4.25 -7.77 4.69
CA ILE A 288 4.28 -7.65 6.15
C ILE A 288 4.24 -9.04 6.80
N VAL A 289 3.31 -9.90 6.38
CA VAL A 289 3.20 -11.28 6.90
C VAL A 289 4.46 -12.09 6.58
N HIS A 290 5.02 -11.93 5.38
CA HIS A 290 6.27 -12.57 4.98
C HIS A 290 7.42 -12.20 5.93
N LEU A 291 7.59 -10.92 6.25
CA LEU A 291 8.60 -10.46 7.22
C LEU A 291 8.37 -11.03 8.63
N PHE A 292 7.13 -11.07 9.11
CA PHE A 292 6.84 -11.60 10.44
C PHE A 292 7.07 -13.12 10.54
N ILE A 293 6.78 -13.88 9.49
CA ILE A 293 6.97 -15.34 9.47
C ILE A 293 8.45 -15.71 9.35
N LEU A 294 9.16 -15.08 8.41
CA LEU A 294 10.55 -15.44 8.14
C LEU A 294 11.53 -14.79 9.13
N ARG A 295 11.06 -13.78 9.86
CA ARG A 295 11.88 -12.80 10.58
C ARG A 295 12.75 -12.01 9.60
N TYR A 296 12.91 -10.72 9.85
CA TYR A 296 13.82 -9.90 9.07
C TYR A 296 15.25 -10.14 9.58
N ASP A 297 16.20 -10.27 8.64
CA ASP A 297 17.61 -10.50 8.96
C ASP A 297 18.32 -9.18 9.34
N SER A 298 17.79 -8.05 8.88
CA SER A 298 18.30 -6.71 9.19
C SER A 298 17.20 -5.66 9.33
N ILE A 299 17.47 -4.58 10.06
CA ILE A 299 16.58 -3.40 10.16
C ILE A 299 16.37 -2.78 8.77
N GLY A 300 17.34 -2.93 7.86
CA GLY A 300 17.23 -2.50 6.47
C GLY A 300 16.03 -3.11 5.75
N GLU A 301 15.84 -4.42 5.85
CA GLU A 301 14.70 -5.12 5.23
C GLU A 301 13.34 -4.64 5.77
N LEU A 302 13.28 -4.43 7.08
CA LEU A 302 12.09 -3.87 7.74
C LEU A 302 11.76 -2.48 7.19
N ARG A 303 12.79 -1.64 6.99
CA ARG A 303 12.65 -0.29 6.44
C ARG A 303 12.25 -0.31 4.97
N GLU A 304 12.78 -1.23 4.17
CA GLU A 304 12.40 -1.36 2.75
C GLU A 304 10.90 -1.67 2.61
N VAL A 305 10.37 -2.59 3.39
CA VAL A 305 8.92 -2.89 3.38
C VAL A 305 8.11 -1.71 3.91
N PHE A 306 8.62 -0.99 4.91
CA PHE A 306 8.00 0.25 5.37
C PHE A 306 7.94 1.31 4.26
N VAL A 307 9.01 1.51 3.50
CA VAL A 307 9.02 2.43 2.35
C VAL A 307 7.99 2.00 1.31
N LEU A 308 7.99 0.72 0.93
CA LEU A 308 7.06 0.17 -0.06
C LEU A 308 5.60 0.30 0.39
N GLN A 309 5.31 0.05 1.67
CA GLN A 309 3.97 0.23 2.22
C GLN A 309 3.50 1.69 2.14
N ASN A 310 4.33 2.63 2.60
CA ASN A 310 3.95 4.05 2.61
C ASN A 310 3.79 4.59 1.19
N ALA A 311 4.68 4.21 0.27
CA ALA A 311 4.54 4.52 -1.14
C ALA A 311 3.22 3.94 -1.69
N SER A 312 2.93 2.67 -1.41
CA SER A 312 1.68 2.03 -1.82
C SER A 312 0.45 2.81 -1.35
N ASN A 313 0.37 3.16 -0.06
CA ASN A 313 -0.73 3.96 0.47
C ASN A 313 -0.83 5.33 -0.19
N PHE A 314 0.30 6.01 -0.41
CA PHE A 314 0.35 7.31 -1.04
C PHE A 314 -0.22 7.29 -2.47
N PHE A 315 0.09 6.26 -3.27
CA PHE A 315 -0.38 6.13 -4.65
C PHE A 315 -1.78 5.52 -4.76
N THR A 316 -2.16 4.57 -3.89
CA THR A 316 -3.44 3.87 -4.02
C THR A 316 -4.60 4.61 -3.37
N VAL A 317 -4.39 5.38 -2.29
CA VAL A 317 -5.49 6.08 -1.58
C VAL A 317 -6.21 7.12 -2.44
N PRO A 318 -5.53 8.00 -3.21
CA PRO A 318 -6.21 8.90 -4.15
C PRO A 318 -7.08 8.14 -5.15
N PHE A 319 -6.51 7.12 -5.80
CA PHE A 319 -7.22 6.27 -6.75
C PHE A 319 -8.46 5.61 -6.11
N VAL A 320 -8.32 4.99 -4.93
CA VAL A 320 -9.44 4.39 -4.20
C VAL A 320 -10.48 5.44 -3.87
N THR A 321 -10.08 6.61 -3.39
CA THR A 321 -11.01 7.70 -3.04
C THR A 321 -11.82 8.12 -4.25
N GLU A 322 -11.17 8.37 -5.39
CA GLU A 322 -11.83 8.82 -6.62
C GLU A 322 -12.76 7.76 -7.18
N LEU A 323 -12.25 6.53 -7.33
CA LEU A 323 -13.00 5.40 -7.84
C LEU A 323 -14.24 5.15 -6.97
N THR A 324 -14.04 5.10 -5.65
CA THR A 324 -15.14 4.79 -4.73
C THR A 324 -16.13 5.93 -4.65
N TYR A 325 -15.71 7.20 -4.69
CA TYR A 325 -16.65 8.32 -4.72
C TYR A 325 -17.52 8.34 -6.00
N ILE A 326 -16.92 8.05 -7.15
CA ILE A 326 -17.63 7.95 -8.43
C ILE A 326 -18.60 6.77 -8.42
N LEU A 327 -18.14 5.61 -7.96
CA LEU A 327 -18.93 4.39 -7.96
C LEU A 327 -20.00 4.41 -6.87
N CYS A 328 -19.75 4.90 -5.66
CA CYS A 328 -20.63 4.85 -4.47
C CYS A 328 -22.11 5.20 -4.69
N ASN A 329 -22.43 5.96 -5.73
CA ASN A 329 -23.79 6.40 -6.01
C ASN A 329 -24.15 6.21 -7.49
N LYS A 330 -25.28 5.54 -7.78
CA LYS A 330 -25.83 5.41 -9.15
C LYS A 330 -25.98 6.75 -9.85
N ARG A 331 -26.31 7.81 -9.10
CA ARG A 331 -26.42 9.18 -9.60
C ARG A 331 -25.05 9.73 -10.04
N ASN A 332 -24.00 9.44 -9.28
CA ASN A 332 -22.62 9.83 -9.60
C ASN A 332 -22.15 9.14 -10.88
N VAL A 333 -22.35 7.83 -11.00
CA VAL A 333 -22.04 7.07 -12.22
C VAL A 333 -22.76 7.63 -13.44
N LYS A 334 -24.08 7.88 -13.34
CA LYS A 334 -24.86 8.49 -14.43
C LYS A 334 -24.34 9.89 -14.81
N ALA A 335 -23.93 10.68 -13.82
CA ALA A 335 -23.36 12.01 -14.07
C ALA A 335 -22.02 11.91 -14.82
N VAL A 336 -21.12 11.00 -14.42
CA VAL A 336 -19.85 10.76 -15.12
C VAL A 336 -20.08 10.28 -16.55
N ILE A 337 -20.98 9.32 -16.79
CA ILE A 337 -21.35 8.89 -18.15
C ILE A 337 -21.85 10.08 -19.00
N SER A 338 -22.61 10.99 -18.40
CA SER A 338 -23.07 12.20 -19.08
C SER A 338 -21.94 13.18 -19.43
N PHE A 339 -20.84 13.17 -18.67
CA PHE A 339 -19.65 13.99 -18.95
C PHE A 339 -18.80 13.42 -20.08
N VAL A 340 -18.76 12.09 -20.23
CA VAL A 340 -17.98 11.39 -21.26
C VAL A 340 -18.69 11.38 -22.61
N ASN A 341 -20.02 11.53 -22.67
CA ASN A 341 -20.77 11.52 -23.92
C ASN A 341 -20.34 12.69 -24.85
N PRO A 342 -19.73 12.42 -26.02
CA PRO A 342 -19.20 13.45 -26.92
C PRO A 342 -20.27 14.44 -27.38
N TRP A 343 -21.52 13.99 -27.49
CA TRP A 343 -22.63 14.84 -27.91
C TRP A 343 -22.89 16.00 -26.94
N ASN A 344 -22.58 15.83 -25.65
CA ASN A 344 -22.70 16.88 -24.62
C ASN A 344 -21.51 17.84 -24.58
N LEU A 345 -20.37 17.48 -25.18
CA LEU A 345 -19.23 18.38 -25.37
C LEU A 345 -19.45 19.33 -26.55
N PHE A 346 -20.15 18.88 -27.60
CA PHE A 346 -20.44 19.67 -28.80
C PHE A 346 -21.79 20.42 -28.74
N CYS A 347 -22.83 19.90 -28.07
CA CYS A 347 -24.10 20.61 -27.88
C CYS A 347 -24.20 21.26 -26.49
N ARG A 348 -23.72 22.51 -26.38
CA ARG A 348 -23.73 23.33 -25.16
C ARG A 348 -25.14 23.53 -24.54
N ASN A 349 -26.21 23.38 -25.34
CA ASN A 349 -27.61 23.54 -24.95
C ASN A 349 -28.33 22.27 -24.48
N CYS A 350 -27.72 21.09 -24.56
CA CYS A 350 -28.29 19.84 -24.04
C CYS A 350 -27.82 19.53 -22.61
N ARG A 351 -27.53 20.56 -21.79
CA ARG A 351 -27.37 20.37 -20.35
C ARG A 351 -28.73 19.97 -19.78
N ARG A 352 -29.04 18.67 -19.80
CA ARG A 352 -30.05 18.12 -18.89
C ARG A 352 -29.65 18.54 -17.49
N ASN A 353 -30.49 19.36 -16.87
CA ASN A 353 -30.43 19.64 -15.45
C ASN A 353 -30.63 18.31 -14.72
N TYR A 354 -29.55 17.57 -14.49
CA TYR A 354 -29.48 16.62 -13.38
C TYR A 354 -29.33 17.42 -12.07
N ALA A 355 -30.16 18.46 -11.91
CA ALA A 355 -30.27 19.24 -10.69
C ALA A 355 -30.87 18.30 -9.65
N VAL A 356 -30.13 18.18 -8.55
CA VAL A 356 -30.46 17.33 -7.43
C VAL A 356 -31.50 18.11 -6.63
N GLY A 357 -32.78 17.74 -6.78
CA GLY A 357 -33.74 17.99 -5.71
C GLY A 357 -33.27 17.27 -4.45
N PRO A 358 -33.62 17.75 -3.24
CA PRO A 358 -33.30 17.05 -2.01
C PRO A 358 -33.75 15.59 -2.16
N THR A 359 -32.99 14.65 -1.59
CA THR A 359 -33.61 13.37 -1.19
C THR A 359 -34.87 13.75 -0.46
N GLU A 360 -36.04 13.42 -1.04
CA GLU A 360 -37.24 13.30 -0.24
C GLU A 360 -36.80 12.53 0.99
N ARG A 361 -36.89 13.19 2.15
CA ARG A 361 -37.11 12.43 3.37
C ARG A 361 -38.30 11.57 2.99
N GLU A 362 -38.11 10.26 2.90
CA GLU A 362 -39.21 9.33 3.07
C GLU A 362 -39.79 9.69 4.44
N THR A 363 -40.76 10.60 4.38
CA THR A 363 -41.65 10.90 5.47
C THR A 363 -42.36 9.59 5.77
N THR A 364 -42.22 9.15 7.02
CA THR A 364 -43.22 8.35 7.75
C THR A 364 -43.67 7.06 7.08
N ILE A 365 -43.20 5.92 7.60
CA ILE A 365 -43.91 5.12 8.62
C ILE A 365 -42.90 4.23 9.32
#